data_AF-V3ZQS1-F1
#
_entry.id   AF-V3ZQS1-F1
#
_cell.length_a   1.000
_cell.length_b   1.000
_cell.length_c   1.000
_cell.angle_alpha   90.00
_cell.angle_beta   90.00
_cell.angle_gamma   90.00
#
_symmetry.space_group_name_H-M   'P 1'
#
loop_
_entity.id
_entity.type
_entity.pdbx_description
1 polymer ?
#
loop_
_entity_poly.entity_id
_entity_poly.type
_entity_poly.pdbx_seq_one_letter_code
_entity_poly.pdbx_strand_id
1 'polypeptide(L)' 'TTLSSTVAAVRALKDRKGSTVPAIRKYVLSHSRIPPKRVNGLLRRALSKGLRTGALVRPKGSRAKGAKGRFKVGR' A
#
# COMPACT_ATOMS: atom_id res chain seq x y z
N THR A 1 4.44 5.13 -11.87
CA THR A 1 3.65 3.88 -11.86
C THR A 1 2.97 3.68 -10.51
N THR A 2 1.84 2.97 -10.44
CA THR A 2 0.97 2.87 -9.24
C THR A 2 1.67 2.34 -7.98
N LEU A 3 2.78 1.60 -8.15
CA LEU A 3 3.68 1.19 -7.06
C LEU A 3 4.24 2.40 -6.30
N SER A 4 4.72 3.41 -7.02
CA SER A 4 5.30 4.62 -6.44
C SER A 4 4.26 5.41 -5.65
N SER A 5 3.04 5.57 -6.18
CA SER A 5 1.94 6.22 -5.45
C SER A 5 1.56 5.45 -4.17
N THR A 6 1.65 4.11 -4.20
CA THR A 6 1.37 3.26 -3.04
C THR A 6 2.47 3.41 -1.98
N VAL A 7 3.74 3.43 -2.37
CA VAL A 7 4.87 3.67 -1.45
C VAL A 7 4.82 5.09 -0.88
N ALA A 8 4.55 6.09 -1.72
CA ALA A 8 4.37 7.47 -1.30
C ALA A 8 3.21 7.62 -0.32
N ALA A 9 2.07 6.95 -0.56
CA ALA A 9 0.94 6.91 0.36
C ALA A 9 1.34 6.35 1.73
N VAL A 10 2.02 5.20 1.76
CA VAL A 10 2.46 4.58 3.02
C VAL A 10 3.50 5.46 3.74
N ARG A 11 4.39 6.13 3.00
CA ARG A 11 5.34 7.11 3.56
C ARG A 11 4.62 8.33 4.13
N ALA A 12 3.64 8.88 3.43
CA ALA A 12 2.90 10.07 3.83
C ALA A 12 2.00 9.81 5.05
N LEU A 13 1.39 8.63 5.12
CA LEU A 13 0.53 8.24 6.24
C LEU A 13 1.30 8.01 7.55
N LYS A 14 2.64 7.86 7.51
CA LYS A 14 3.56 7.71 8.67
C LYS A 14 3.02 6.87 9.84
N ASP A 15 2.25 5.83 9.52
CA ASP A 15 1.49 5.13 10.55
C ASP A 15 2.41 4.20 11.35
N ARG A 16 2.53 4.45 12.67
CA ARG A 16 3.45 3.71 13.55
C ARG A 16 3.15 2.21 13.55
N LYS A 17 1.90 1.80 13.29
CA LYS A 17 1.46 0.40 13.17
C LYS A 17 1.36 -0.09 11.72
N GLY A 18 1.68 0.76 10.75
CA GLY A 18 1.56 0.50 9.31
C GLY A 18 0.19 0.89 8.76
N SER A 19 0.16 1.29 7.49
CA SER A 19 -1.03 1.79 6.81
C SER A 19 -1.90 0.63 6.32
N THR A 20 -3.21 0.78 6.50
CA THR A 20 -4.20 -0.19 6.02
C THR A 20 -4.50 0.02 4.53
N VAL A 21 -4.92 -1.05 3.84
CA VAL A 21 -5.36 -0.97 2.43
C VAL A 21 -6.38 0.17 2.16
N PRO A 22 -7.44 0.38 2.97
CA PRO A 22 -8.37 1.50 2.77
C PRO A 22 -7.72 2.88 2.92
N ALA A 23 -6.78 3.07 3.86
CA ALA A 23 -6.07 4.35 4.02
C ALA A 23 -5.17 4.65 2.81
N ILE A 24 -4.42 3.63 2.36
CA ILE A 24 -3.58 3.73 1.16
C ILE A 24 -4.46 3.99 -0.08
N ARG A 25 -5.60 3.30 -0.20
CA ARG A 25 -6.57 3.51 -1.28
C ARG A 25 -7.08 4.95 -1.31
N LYS A 26 -7.49 5.50 -0.17
CA LYS A 26 -7.97 6.88 -0.05
C LYS A 26 -6.90 7.86 -0.50
N TYR A 27 -5.67 7.69 -0.02
CA TYR A 27 -4.56 8.54 -0.42
C TYR A 27 -4.30 8.45 -1.93
N VAL A 28 -4.21 7.24 -2.51
CA VAL A 28 -3.96 7.07 -3.94
C VAL A 28 -5.08 7.68 -4.79
N LEU A 29 -6.33 7.60 -4.35
CA LEU A 29 -7.46 8.26 -5.03
C LEU A 29 -7.37 9.79 -4.98
N SER A 30 -6.92 10.35 -3.86
CA SER A 30 -6.77 11.80 -3.70
C SER A 30 -5.51 12.36 -4.39
N HIS A 31 -4.45 11.56 -4.51
CA HIS A 31 -3.16 12.00 -5.03
C HIS A 31 -2.86 11.53 -6.47
N SER A 32 -3.69 10.63 -7.03
CA SER A 32 -3.49 10.10 -8.38
C SER A 32 -4.76 10.21 -9.20
N ARG A 33 -4.62 10.52 -10.49
CA ARG A 33 -5.73 10.57 -11.46
C ARG A 33 -6.25 9.18 -11.87
N ILE A 34 -6.18 8.20 -10.96
CA ILE A 34 -6.59 6.82 -11.26
C ILE A 34 -8.08 6.68 -10.95
N PRO A 35 -8.89 6.17 -11.90
CA PRO A 35 -10.30 5.99 -11.65
C PRO A 35 -10.54 4.96 -10.54
N PRO A 36 -11.51 5.20 -9.64
CA PRO A 36 -11.77 4.33 -8.50
C PRO A 36 -12.09 2.88 -8.86
N LYS A 37 -12.64 2.66 -10.05
CA LYS A 37 -12.91 1.33 -10.62
C LYS A 37 -11.61 0.52 -10.86
N ARG A 38 -10.51 1.17 -11.25
CA ARG A 38 -9.22 0.51 -11.54
C ARG A 38 -8.26 0.49 -10.35
N VAL A 39 -8.43 1.38 -9.37
CA VAL A 39 -7.55 1.47 -8.20
C VAL A 39 -7.47 0.15 -7.43
N ASN A 40 -8.56 -0.57 -7.19
CA ASN A 40 -8.51 -1.80 -6.38
C ASN A 40 -7.60 -2.88 -6.97
N GLY A 41 -7.71 -3.15 -8.26
CA GLY A 41 -6.88 -4.14 -8.95
C GLY A 41 -5.41 -3.71 -9.00
N LEU A 42 -5.17 -2.44 -9.33
CA LEU A 42 -3.81 -1.88 -9.36
C LEU A 42 -3.16 -1.86 -7.99
N LEU A 43 -3.91 -1.50 -6.95
CA LEU A 43 -3.43 -1.44 -5.57
C LEU A 43 -3.07 -2.84 -5.07
N ARG A 44 -3.90 -3.85 -5.34
CA ARG A 44 -3.58 -5.25 -4.99
C ARG A 44 -2.27 -5.71 -5.65
N ARG A 45 -2.10 -5.42 -6.95
CA ARG A 45 -0.86 -5.75 -7.68
C ARG A 45 0.34 -4.97 -7.11
N ALA A 46 0.17 -3.70 -6.81
CA ALA A 46 1.21 -2.85 -6.22
C ALA A 46 1.63 -3.32 -4.82
N LEU A 47 0.67 -3.69 -3.97
CA LEU A 47 0.95 -4.21 -2.63
C LEU A 47 1.69 -5.55 -2.70
N SER A 48 1.23 -6.49 -3.53
CA SER A 48 1.91 -7.78 -3.72
C SER A 48 3.30 -7.61 -4.33
N LYS A 49 3.45 -6.72 -5.33
CA LYS A 49 4.75 -6.41 -5.92
C LYS A 49 5.67 -5.77 -4.87
N GLY A 50 5.19 -4.79 -4.12
CA GLY A 50 5.93 -4.10 -3.07
C GLY A 50 6.44 -5.04 -1.99
N LEU A 51 5.62 -6.00 -1.56
CA LEU A 51 6.03 -7.05 -0.62
C LEU A 51 7.12 -7.95 -1.22
N ARG A 52 6.97 -8.38 -2.48
CA ARG A 52 7.96 -9.23 -3.15
C ARG A 52 9.29 -8.50 -3.38
N THR A 53 9.24 -7.21 -3.68
CA THR A 53 10.44 -6.39 -3.95
C THR A 53 11.08 -5.82 -2.68
N GLY A 54 10.51 -6.07 -1.49
CA GLY A 54 10.99 -5.48 -0.23
C GLY A 54 10.61 -4.00 -0.02
N ALA A 55 10.16 -3.28 -1.04
CA ALA A 55 9.69 -1.88 -0.93
C ALA A 55 8.55 -1.69 0.10
N LEU A 56 7.77 -2.74 0.36
CA LEU A 56 6.79 -2.77 1.45
C LEU A 56 7.08 -3.97 2.36
N VAL A 57 6.94 -3.76 3.66
CA VAL A 57 7.09 -4.79 4.69
C VAL A 57 5.86 -4.86 5.57
N ARG A 58 5.66 -6.00 6.22
CA ARG A 58 4.59 -6.15 7.20
C ARG A 58 5.04 -5.65 8.57
N PRO A 59 4.17 -4.99 9.34
CA PRO A 59 4.47 -4.66 10.72
C PRO A 59 4.66 -5.94 11.55
N LYS A 60 5.57 -5.88 12.55
CA LYS A 60 5.81 -6.99 13.49
C LYS A 60 4.48 -7.43 14.13
N GLY A 61 4.21 -8.74 14.12
CA GLY A 61 2.96 -9.33 14.63
C GLY A 61 1.82 -9.45 13.61
N SER A 62 2.01 -9.06 12.35
CA SER A 62 0.97 -9.25 11.33
C SER A 62 0.92 -10.70 10.83
N ARG A 63 -0.21 -11.39 11.07
CA ARG A 63 -0.50 -12.73 10.53
C ARG A 63 -1.17 -12.73 9.15
N ALA A 64 -1.44 -11.55 8.60
CA ALA A 64 -2.16 -11.45 7.32
C ALA A 64 -1.29 -11.92 6.15
N LYS A 65 -1.92 -12.56 5.15
CA LYS A 65 -1.28 -13.07 3.93
C LYS A 65 -1.77 -12.31 2.69
N GLY A 66 -0.92 -12.19 1.67
CA GLY A 66 -1.24 -11.54 0.38
C GLY A 66 -1.48 -10.03 0.47
N ALA A 67 -2.38 -9.48 -0.35
CA ALA A 67 -2.71 -8.05 -0.38
C ALA A 67 -3.71 -7.62 0.73
N LYS A 68 -3.63 -8.25 1.92
CA LYS A 68 -4.50 -8.00 3.07
C LYS A 68 -3.68 -7.52 4.28
N GLY A 69 -4.31 -6.69 5.11
CA GLY A 69 -3.76 -6.22 6.38
C GLY A 69 -3.08 -4.85 6.27
N ARG A 70 -2.03 -4.66 7.09
CA ARG A 70 -1.27 -3.41 7.20
C ARG A 70 0.08 -3.54 6.53
N PHE A 71 0.53 -2.44 5.94
CA PHE A 71 1.78 -2.35 5.19
C PHE A 71 2.61 -1.18 5.70
N LYS A 72 3.92 -1.38 5.77
CA LYS A 72 4.91 -0.34 6.05
C LYS A 72 5.84 -0.24 4.86
N VAL A 73 6.52 0.89 4.73
CA VAL A 73 7.62 1.03 3.79
C VAL A 73 8.78 0.19 4.31
N GLY A 74 9.26 -0.73 3.49
CA GLY A 74 10.52 -1.43 3.74
C GLY A 74 11.67 -0.47 3.46
N ARG A 75 12.67 -0.52 4.32
CA ARG A 75 13.89 0.24 4.14
C ARG A 75 14.78 -0.47 3.14
#